data_AF-J9G0F8-F1
#
_entry.id   AF-J9G0F8-F1
#
_cell.length_a   1.000
_cell.length_b   1.000
_cell.length_c   1.000
_cell.angle_alpha   90.00
_cell.angle_beta   90.00
_cell.angle_gamma   90.00
#
_symmetry.space_group_name_H-M   'P 1'
#
loop_
_entity.id
_entity.type
_entity.pdbx_description
1 polymer ?
#
loop_
_entity_poly.entity_id
_entity_poly.type
_entity_poly.pdbx_seq_one_letter_code
_entity_poly.pdbx_strand_id
1 'polypeptide(L)'
;MYTFYPTGVMDLSMRYNPRAKDLRRIGTRVILPSSLTNVEYYARGPWDNFVDRSDASFLGRYMTTAVDMYEPTPRPQTCGNRTDMRELILSDNKSDFHLRVEATNNVDFQLLPFRDEIMSKAKHRWELLPGNIVLHLDYMQKGVGNGSCGQGTGTLPKYMCPTSGTYSNSVRFTPYTDKETGIGCITKPEMAQIQVRVVEGVVVCEGAIPASTSVEVYDLGGSRVAQ
;
A
#
# COMPACT_ATOMS: atom_id res chain seq x y z
N MET A 1 -6.27 -13.42 -10.15
CA MET A 1 -5.55 -13.80 -11.38
C MET A 1 -4.09 -13.45 -11.17
N TYR A 2 -3.20 -14.39 -11.46
CA TYR A 2 -1.76 -14.20 -11.39
C TYR A 2 -1.21 -14.27 -12.82
N THR A 3 -0.34 -13.34 -13.18
CA THR A 3 0.33 -13.33 -14.49
C THR A 3 1.83 -13.20 -14.27
N PHE A 4 2.58 -14.22 -14.69
CA PHE A 4 4.04 -14.27 -14.55
C PHE A 4 4.70 -13.92 -15.87
N TYR A 5 5.74 -13.10 -15.80
CA TYR A 5 6.52 -12.68 -16.96
C TYR A 5 7.93 -13.31 -16.93
N PRO A 6 8.59 -13.51 -18.09
CA PRO A 6 9.94 -14.07 -18.14
C PRO A 6 11.00 -13.27 -17.35
N THR A 7 10.72 -12.00 -17.06
CA THR A 7 11.58 -11.11 -16.26
C THR A 7 11.52 -11.39 -14.75
N GLY A 8 10.67 -12.31 -14.29
CA GLY A 8 10.41 -12.55 -12.87
C GLY A 8 9.37 -11.62 -12.26
N VAL A 9 8.83 -10.67 -13.04
CA VAL A 9 7.70 -9.82 -12.64
C VAL A 9 6.44 -10.68 -12.52
N MET A 10 5.63 -10.41 -11.49
CA MET A 10 4.33 -11.03 -11.28
C MET A 10 3.24 -9.98 -11.05
N ASP A 11 2.22 -9.98 -11.89
CA ASP A 11 1.00 -9.19 -11.65
C ASP A 11 -0.03 -10.03 -10.89
N LEU A 12 -0.59 -9.43 -9.84
CA LEU A 12 -1.67 -10.00 -9.04
C LEU A 12 -2.90 -9.10 -9.15
N SER A 13 -3.92 -9.59 -9.85
CA SER A 13 -5.25 -8.95 -9.91
C SER A 13 -6.24 -9.70 -9.02
N MET A 14 -6.85 -9.01 -8.07
CA MET A 14 -7.73 -9.57 -7.06
C MET A 14 -9.15 -9.04 -7.27
N ARG A 15 -10.15 -9.90 -7.10
CA ARG A 15 -11.56 -9.55 -7.24
C ARG A 15 -12.34 -10.18 -6.11
N TYR A 16 -13.09 -9.35 -5.38
CA TYR A 16 -13.83 -9.73 -4.19
C TYR A 16 -15.32 -9.51 -4.42
N ASN A 17 -16.13 -10.46 -3.93
CA ASN A 17 -17.57 -10.34 -3.86
C ASN A 17 -18.00 -10.56 -2.40
N PRO A 18 -18.02 -9.50 -1.57
CA PRO A 18 -18.45 -9.60 -0.17
C PRO A 18 -19.84 -10.22 -0.03
N ARG A 19 -20.00 -11.14 0.94
CA ARG A 19 -21.27 -11.85 1.21
C ARG A 19 -21.71 -11.80 2.68
N ALA A 20 -20.95 -11.10 3.53
CA ALA A 20 -21.22 -11.02 4.96
C ALA A 20 -21.27 -9.56 5.43
N LYS A 21 -21.97 -9.35 6.54
CA LYS A 21 -21.97 -8.09 7.28
C LYS A 21 -20.75 -8.02 8.20
N ASP A 22 -20.43 -6.81 8.66
CA ASP A 22 -19.38 -6.55 9.66
C ASP A 22 -17.98 -7.08 9.30
N LEU A 23 -17.67 -7.10 8.00
CA LEU A 23 -16.34 -7.42 7.52
C LEU A 23 -15.31 -6.45 8.12
N ARG A 24 -14.21 -7.02 8.60
CA ARG A 24 -13.09 -6.24 9.16
C ARG A 24 -12.14 -5.75 8.08
N ARG A 25 -11.95 -6.54 7.02
CA ARG A 25 -10.99 -6.33 5.94
C ARG A 25 -11.45 -7.05 4.68
N ILE A 26 -11.17 -6.45 3.52
CA ILE A 26 -11.30 -7.04 2.19
C ILE A 26 -9.94 -6.88 1.52
N GLY A 27 -9.23 -7.98 1.34
CA GLY A 27 -7.86 -7.95 0.87
C GLY A 27 -7.25 -9.33 0.77
N THR A 28 -5.95 -9.36 0.49
CA THR A 28 -5.15 -10.58 0.35
C THR A 28 -3.94 -10.52 1.26
N ARG A 29 -3.68 -11.63 1.94
CA ARG A 29 -2.51 -11.81 2.80
C ARG A 29 -1.43 -12.60 2.08
N VAL A 30 -0.21 -12.10 2.12
CA VAL A 30 1.02 -12.71 1.59
C VAL A 30 1.99 -12.93 2.74
N ILE A 31 2.62 -14.10 2.79
CA ILE A 31 3.66 -14.41 3.76
C ILE A 31 5.00 -14.33 3.03
N LEU A 32 5.87 -13.47 3.53
CA LEU A 32 7.19 -13.19 2.98
C LEU A 32 8.28 -13.72 3.93
N PRO A 33 9.49 -14.01 3.41
CA PRO A 33 10.62 -14.40 4.25
C PRO A 33 10.88 -13.40 5.37
N SER A 34 11.27 -13.90 6.55
CA SER A 34 11.59 -13.07 7.72
C SER A 34 12.80 -12.14 7.52
N SER A 35 13.59 -12.33 6.46
CA SER A 35 14.74 -11.50 6.12
C SER A 35 14.38 -10.18 5.41
N LEU A 36 13.18 -10.07 4.81
CA LEU A 36 12.74 -8.85 4.12
C LEU A 36 12.23 -7.80 5.11
N THR A 37 13.12 -7.28 5.94
CA THR A 37 12.78 -6.43 7.10
C THR A 37 12.92 -4.95 6.83
N ASN A 38 13.73 -4.53 5.86
CA ASN A 38 13.85 -3.12 5.50
C ASN A 38 12.66 -2.73 4.63
N VAL A 39 12.10 -1.56 4.89
CA VAL A 39 10.88 -1.09 4.23
C VAL A 39 11.10 0.33 3.73
N GLU A 40 10.88 0.54 2.44
CA GLU A 40 10.66 1.85 1.86
C GLU A 40 9.28 1.86 1.21
N TYR A 41 8.50 2.92 1.39
CA TYR A 41 7.16 2.98 0.80
C TYR A 41 6.77 4.40 0.38
N TYR A 42 5.96 4.48 -0.66
CA TYR A 42 5.22 5.68 -1.05
C TYR A 42 3.73 5.45 -0.79
N ALA A 43 3.25 6.00 0.33
CA ALA A 43 1.87 5.90 0.82
C ALA A 43 1.62 6.99 1.87
N ARG A 44 0.48 6.97 2.56
CA ARG A 44 0.26 7.84 3.73
C ARG A 44 1.07 7.40 4.94
N GLY A 45 1.82 8.33 5.54
CA GLY A 45 2.68 8.08 6.69
C GLY A 45 3.09 9.35 7.45
N PRO A 46 4.09 9.27 8.36
CA PRO A 46 4.82 8.05 8.76
C PRO A 46 4.09 7.22 9.84
N TRP A 47 2.96 7.71 10.37
CA TRP A 47 2.17 7.05 11.42
C TRP A 47 1.00 6.23 10.86
N ASP A 48 0.61 5.18 11.59
CA ASP A 48 -0.42 4.27 11.12
C ASP A 48 -1.76 4.99 10.92
N ASN A 49 -2.50 4.59 9.89
CA ASN A 49 -3.72 5.28 9.50
C ASN A 49 -4.76 4.33 8.93
N PHE A 50 -6.01 4.78 9.02
CA PHE A 50 -7.19 4.04 8.63
C PHE A 50 -8.14 4.96 7.87
N VAL A 51 -9.13 4.39 7.19
CA VAL A 51 -10.09 5.13 6.35
C VAL A 51 -10.86 6.23 7.12
N ASP A 52 -10.97 6.10 8.45
CA ASP A 52 -11.61 7.08 9.34
C ASP A 52 -10.62 7.88 10.21
N ARG A 53 -9.31 7.70 10.00
CA ARG A 53 -8.23 8.36 10.75
C ARG A 53 -6.96 8.46 9.91
N SER A 54 -6.91 9.41 8.99
CA SER A 54 -5.76 9.63 8.09
C SER A 54 -5.35 11.09 7.86
N ASP A 55 -6.04 12.07 8.49
CA ASP A 55 -5.81 13.50 8.27
C ASP A 55 -4.38 13.96 8.67
N ALA A 56 -3.75 13.27 9.61
CA ALA A 56 -2.37 13.54 10.04
C ALA A 56 -1.31 12.72 9.28
N SER A 57 -1.73 11.92 8.29
CA SER A 57 -0.85 11.04 7.52
C SER A 57 -0.77 11.51 6.08
N PHE A 58 0.34 12.13 5.73
CA PHE A 58 0.56 12.73 4.42
C PHE A 58 1.07 11.70 3.43
N LEU A 59 0.75 11.87 2.15
CA LEU A 59 1.40 11.13 1.08
C LEU A 59 2.87 11.53 1.01
N GLY A 60 3.76 10.54 1.07
CA GLY A 60 5.19 10.78 1.06
C GLY A 60 5.99 9.50 0.96
N ARG A 61 7.28 9.64 0.69
CA ARG A 61 8.23 8.53 0.68
C ARG A 61 8.83 8.39 2.08
N TYR A 62 8.71 7.21 2.66
CA TYR A 62 9.13 6.91 4.02
C TYR A 62 10.00 5.66 4.03
N MET A 63 10.98 5.64 4.94
CA MET A 63 11.85 4.49 5.18
C MET A 63 11.70 4.06 6.64
N THR A 64 11.65 2.76 6.87
CA THR A 64 11.45 2.15 8.20
C THR A 64 11.84 0.67 8.16
N THR A 65 11.54 -0.07 9.23
CA THR A 65 11.65 -1.53 9.27
C THR A 65 10.29 -2.17 9.56
N ALA A 66 10.12 -3.44 9.19
CA ALA A 66 8.91 -4.20 9.51
C ALA A 66 8.59 -4.22 11.01
N VAL A 67 9.63 -4.19 11.85
CA VAL A 67 9.49 -4.13 13.32
C VAL A 67 9.02 -2.75 13.76
N ASP A 68 9.56 -1.68 13.19
CA ASP A 68 9.19 -0.30 13.54
C ASP A 68 7.82 0.12 12.99
N MET A 69 7.27 -0.62 12.02
CA MET A 69 5.89 -0.47 11.59
C MET A 69 4.86 -1.00 12.61
N TYR A 70 5.29 -1.77 13.62
CA TYR A 70 4.42 -2.23 14.68
C TYR A 70 4.15 -1.10 15.67
N GLU A 71 2.92 -0.59 15.67
CA GLU A 71 2.46 0.40 16.67
C GLU A 71 1.97 -0.32 17.93
N PRO A 72 2.68 -0.20 19.07
CA PRO A 72 2.41 -1.02 20.23
C PRO A 72 1.23 -0.51 21.04
N THR A 73 0.26 -1.39 21.29
CA THR A 73 -0.83 -1.20 22.26
C THR A 73 -0.63 -2.07 23.50
N PRO A 74 -1.21 -1.73 24.68
CA PRO A 74 -1.06 -2.54 25.90
C PRO A 74 -1.47 -4.01 25.70
N ARG A 75 -2.61 -4.22 25.00
CA ARG A 75 -3.00 -5.51 24.43
C ARG A 75 -2.78 -5.45 22.93
N PRO A 76 -2.04 -6.39 22.31
CA PRO A 76 -1.84 -6.43 20.86
C PRO A 76 -3.15 -6.39 20.08
N GLN A 77 -3.20 -5.51 19.08
CA GLN A 77 -4.36 -5.26 18.22
C GLN A 77 -3.89 -4.96 16.80
N THR A 78 -4.80 -5.00 15.83
CA THR A 78 -4.50 -4.60 14.46
C THR A 78 -3.96 -3.17 14.42
N CYS A 79 -2.79 -2.97 13.83
CA CYS A 79 -2.09 -1.69 13.78
C CYS A 79 -1.15 -1.60 12.57
N GLY A 80 -0.48 -0.47 12.35
CA GLY A 80 0.56 -0.36 11.32
C GLY A 80 0.04 -0.33 9.87
N ASN A 81 -1.26 -0.06 9.68
CA ASN A 81 -1.86 0.11 8.35
C ASN A 81 -1.40 1.43 7.70
N ARG A 82 -1.22 1.41 6.38
CA ARG A 82 -0.92 2.56 5.54
C ARG A 82 -1.92 2.61 4.39
N THR A 83 -2.65 3.70 4.29
CA THR A 83 -3.62 3.91 3.21
C THR A 83 -2.98 4.55 1.99
N ASP A 84 -3.64 4.43 0.84
CA ASP A 84 -3.24 5.04 -0.44
C ASP A 84 -1.83 4.62 -0.91
N MET A 85 -1.51 3.33 -0.80
CA MET A 85 -0.24 2.79 -1.29
C MET A 85 -0.08 3.06 -2.79
N ARG A 86 1.14 3.46 -3.17
CA ARG A 86 1.59 3.55 -4.57
C ARG A 86 2.74 2.57 -4.81
N GLU A 87 3.68 2.52 -3.88
CA GLU A 87 4.85 1.65 -3.95
C GLU A 87 5.25 1.17 -2.54
N LEU A 88 5.71 -0.07 -2.46
CA LEU A 88 6.36 -0.69 -1.31
C LEU A 88 7.60 -1.44 -1.80
N ILE A 89 8.76 -1.16 -1.23
CA ILE A 89 10.03 -1.83 -1.51
C ILE A 89 10.49 -2.52 -0.23
N LEU A 90 10.79 -3.81 -0.35
CA LEU A 90 11.26 -4.66 0.73
C LEU A 90 12.64 -5.21 0.42
N SER A 91 13.55 -5.13 1.37
CA SER A 91 14.91 -5.66 1.21
C SER A 91 15.45 -6.30 2.50
N ASP A 92 16.50 -7.09 2.33
CA ASP A 92 17.30 -7.65 3.41
C ASP A 92 18.58 -6.80 3.55
N ASN A 93 19.12 -6.70 4.77
CA ASN A 93 20.43 -6.09 5.01
C ASN A 93 21.62 -6.96 4.56
N LYS A 94 21.39 -8.25 4.30
CA LYS A 94 22.44 -9.23 3.98
C LYS A 94 22.56 -9.59 2.51
N SER A 95 21.56 -9.25 1.71
CA SER A 95 21.52 -9.58 0.29
C SER A 95 21.16 -8.35 -0.50
N ASP A 96 21.67 -8.26 -1.72
CA ASP A 96 21.33 -7.18 -2.65
C ASP A 96 19.91 -7.32 -3.22
N PHE A 97 19.09 -8.25 -2.70
CA PHE A 97 17.74 -8.51 -3.21
C PHE A 97 16.73 -7.50 -2.69
N HIS A 98 15.89 -7.04 -3.62
CA HIS A 98 14.75 -6.16 -3.38
C HIS A 98 13.49 -6.75 -4.00
N LEU A 99 12.36 -6.55 -3.33
CA LEU A 99 11.03 -6.80 -3.85
C LEU A 99 10.26 -5.49 -3.88
N ARG A 100 10.03 -4.95 -5.07
CA ARG A 100 9.10 -3.84 -5.28
C ARG A 100 7.69 -4.37 -5.47
N VAL A 101 6.72 -3.71 -4.85
CA VAL A 101 5.29 -3.95 -4.95
C VAL A 101 4.62 -2.63 -5.32
N GLU A 102 4.10 -2.54 -6.55
CA GLU A 102 3.45 -1.33 -7.06
C GLU A 102 1.94 -1.53 -7.11
N ALA A 103 1.19 -0.57 -6.57
CA ALA A 103 -0.25 -0.55 -6.68
C ALA A 103 -0.66 -0.01 -8.05
N THR A 104 -1.50 -0.75 -8.76
CA THR A 104 -2.05 -0.31 -10.07
C THR A 104 -3.47 0.24 -9.95
N ASN A 105 -4.04 0.22 -8.76
CA ASN A 105 -5.30 0.84 -8.33
C ASN A 105 -5.28 1.03 -6.81
N ASN A 106 -6.43 1.32 -6.19
CA ASN A 106 -6.50 1.57 -4.74
C ASN A 106 -6.12 0.32 -3.93
N VAL A 107 -5.00 0.45 -3.20
CA VAL A 107 -4.46 -0.57 -2.31
C VAL A 107 -4.01 0.12 -1.02
N ASP A 108 -4.46 -0.39 0.11
CA ASP A 108 -3.87 -0.13 1.42
C ASP A 108 -2.93 -1.29 1.77
N PHE A 109 -1.93 -1.06 2.62
CA PHE A 109 -1.06 -2.13 3.07
C PHE A 109 -0.78 -2.11 4.57
N GLN A 110 -0.55 -3.31 5.11
CA GLN A 110 -0.03 -3.53 6.44
C GLN A 110 1.10 -4.55 6.34
N LEU A 111 2.22 -4.28 7.00
CA LEU A 111 3.37 -5.17 6.98
C LEU A 111 3.92 -5.30 8.40
N LEU A 112 3.81 -6.51 8.96
CA LEU A 112 4.22 -6.80 10.35
C LEU A 112 4.92 -8.16 10.43
N PRO A 113 5.88 -8.36 11.34
CA PRO A 113 6.51 -9.66 11.60
C PRO A 113 5.64 -10.56 12.50
N PHE A 114 4.33 -10.31 12.55
CA PHE A 114 3.39 -11.01 13.41
C PHE A 114 2.17 -11.45 12.62
N ARG A 115 1.73 -12.69 12.85
CA ARG A 115 0.47 -13.18 12.28
C ARG A 115 -0.73 -12.63 13.06
N ASP A 116 -1.80 -12.31 12.34
CA ASP A 116 -3.06 -11.82 12.93
C ASP A 116 -3.60 -12.78 14.00
N GLU A 117 -3.44 -14.09 13.78
CA GLU A 117 -3.90 -15.11 14.73
C GLU A 117 -3.10 -15.12 16.04
N ILE A 118 -1.83 -14.70 16.00
CA ILE A 118 -0.97 -14.58 17.18
C ILE A 118 -1.32 -13.28 17.91
N MET A 119 -1.41 -12.17 17.18
CA MET A 119 -1.75 -10.86 17.76
C MET A 119 -3.12 -10.88 18.44
N SER A 120 -4.13 -11.50 17.84
CA SER A 120 -5.49 -11.56 18.42
C SER A 120 -5.57 -12.36 19.73
N LYS A 121 -4.69 -13.35 19.91
CA LYS A 121 -4.65 -14.22 21.09
C LYS A 121 -3.80 -13.67 22.22
N ALA A 122 -2.78 -12.87 21.90
CA ALA A 122 -1.90 -12.27 22.89
C ALA A 122 -2.66 -11.29 23.79
N LYS A 123 -2.36 -11.36 25.09
CA LYS A 123 -2.85 -10.42 26.10
C LYS A 123 -1.87 -9.28 26.33
N HIS A 124 -0.59 -9.54 26.12
CA HIS A 124 0.48 -8.58 26.38
C HIS A 124 1.52 -8.56 25.26
N ARG A 125 2.09 -7.38 25.01
CA ARG A 125 3.04 -7.19 23.89
C ARG A 125 4.30 -8.05 23.95
N TRP A 126 4.76 -8.43 25.14
CA TRP A 126 5.96 -9.28 25.30
C TRP A 126 5.71 -10.76 24.98
N GLU A 127 4.46 -11.16 24.75
CA GLU A 127 4.09 -12.51 24.29
C GLU A 127 4.26 -12.66 22.76
N LEU A 128 4.46 -11.56 22.04
CA LEU A 128 4.64 -11.58 20.59
C LEU A 128 6.07 -11.96 20.23
N LEU A 129 6.21 -13.10 19.55
CA LEU A 129 7.47 -13.53 18.95
C LEU A 129 7.46 -13.23 17.45
N PRO A 130 8.42 -12.44 16.93
CA PRO A 130 8.54 -12.17 15.51
C PRO A 130 8.72 -13.45 14.69
N GLY A 131 8.11 -13.50 13.52
CA GLY A 131 8.24 -14.60 12.56
C GLY A 131 8.44 -14.08 11.13
N ASN A 132 7.85 -14.79 10.17
CA ASN A 132 7.79 -14.34 8.79
C ASN A 132 7.05 -13.00 8.68
N ILE A 133 7.44 -12.21 7.69
CA ILE A 133 6.78 -10.94 7.39
C ILE A 133 5.39 -11.24 6.81
N VAL A 134 4.37 -10.65 7.41
CA VAL A 134 2.98 -10.74 6.99
C VAL A 134 2.60 -9.45 6.30
N LEU A 135 2.44 -9.52 4.98
CA LEU A 135 1.99 -8.42 4.14
C LEU A 135 0.50 -8.60 3.85
N HIS A 136 -0.31 -7.60 4.19
CA HIS A 136 -1.68 -7.48 3.72
C HIS A 136 -1.76 -6.42 2.63
N LEU A 137 -2.49 -6.74 1.57
CA LEU A 137 -2.78 -5.89 0.43
C LEU A 137 -4.29 -5.76 0.33
N ASP A 138 -4.80 -4.65 0.84
CA ASP A 138 -6.22 -4.48 1.11
C ASP A 138 -6.85 -3.56 0.08
N TYR A 139 -8.05 -3.93 -0.38
CA TYR A 139 -8.93 -2.99 -1.06
C TYR A 139 -9.57 -2.03 -0.04
N MET A 140 -9.94 -2.56 1.13
CA MET A 140 -10.52 -1.77 2.22
C MET A 140 -10.38 -2.48 3.55
N GLN A 141 -10.07 -1.70 4.58
CA GLN A 141 -10.18 -2.09 5.98
C GLN A 141 -11.23 -1.23 6.67
N LYS A 142 -12.04 -1.84 7.55
CA LYS A 142 -13.04 -1.13 8.35
C LYS A 142 -12.34 -0.10 9.23
N GLY A 143 -12.91 1.10 9.33
CA GLY A 143 -12.42 2.17 10.21
C GLY A 143 -12.39 1.75 11.69
N VAL A 144 -11.52 2.38 12.47
CA VAL A 144 -11.28 2.06 13.88
C VAL A 144 -12.51 2.37 14.75
N GLY A 145 -13.14 3.52 14.53
CA GLY A 145 -14.18 4.08 15.39
C GLY A 145 -13.70 4.33 16.82
N ASN A 146 -14.64 4.43 17.77
CA ASN A 146 -14.37 4.64 19.20
C ASN A 146 -15.25 3.74 20.10
N GLY A 147 -15.56 2.53 19.62
CA GLY A 147 -16.53 1.62 20.24
C GLY A 147 -16.06 0.92 21.51
N SER A 148 -14.95 1.35 22.12
CA SER A 148 -14.46 0.85 23.40
C SER A 148 -15.25 1.39 24.59
N CYS A 149 -15.88 2.57 24.46
CA CYS A 149 -16.70 3.19 25.49
C CYS A 149 -17.88 3.94 24.86
N GLY A 150 -19.10 3.67 25.33
CA GLY A 150 -20.34 4.29 24.84
C GLY A 150 -21.13 3.41 23.85
N GLN A 151 -22.43 3.66 23.75
CA GLN A 151 -23.33 2.99 22.82
C GLN A 151 -23.40 3.79 21.51
N GLY A 152 -23.28 3.12 20.36
CA GLY A 152 -23.35 3.79 19.06
C GLY A 152 -22.09 4.55 18.65
N THR A 153 -21.01 4.45 19.43
CA THR A 153 -19.69 5.04 19.13
C THR A 153 -18.81 4.10 18.29
N GLY A 154 -19.42 3.17 17.54
CA GLY A 154 -18.69 2.33 16.62
C GLY A 154 -18.18 3.11 15.40
N THR A 155 -17.48 2.41 14.51
CA THR A 155 -17.16 2.90 13.17
C THR A 155 -18.41 3.47 12.48
N LEU A 156 -18.31 4.66 11.89
CA LEU A 156 -19.43 5.25 11.14
C LEU A 156 -19.76 4.42 9.89
N PRO A 157 -21.02 4.40 9.42
CA PRO A 157 -21.44 3.59 8.26
C PRO A 157 -20.60 3.81 7.00
N LYS A 158 -20.17 5.05 6.72
CA LYS A 158 -19.32 5.39 5.56
C LYS A 158 -17.91 4.76 5.59
N TYR A 159 -17.49 4.27 6.75
CA TYR A 159 -16.17 3.65 6.97
C TYR A 159 -16.27 2.14 7.23
N MET A 160 -17.44 1.55 7.00
CA MET A 160 -17.63 0.09 7.04
C MET A 160 -17.23 -0.54 5.70
N CYS A 161 -16.66 -1.74 5.76
CA CYS A 161 -16.45 -2.53 4.56
C CYS A 161 -17.80 -2.84 3.87
N PRO A 162 -17.87 -2.79 2.53
CA PRO A 162 -19.08 -3.12 1.80
C PRO A 162 -19.49 -4.58 1.97
N THR A 163 -20.80 -4.83 1.97
CA THR A 163 -21.38 -6.16 2.21
C THR A 163 -21.89 -6.86 0.95
N SER A 164 -21.83 -6.19 -0.20
CA SER A 164 -22.25 -6.68 -1.51
C SER A 164 -21.57 -5.91 -2.63
N GLY A 165 -21.69 -6.37 -3.87
CA GLY A 165 -21.03 -5.76 -5.03
C GLY A 165 -19.72 -6.48 -5.39
N THR A 166 -19.02 -5.92 -6.37
CA THR A 166 -17.72 -6.42 -6.82
C THR A 166 -16.68 -5.34 -6.62
N TYR A 167 -15.60 -5.72 -5.95
CA TYR A 167 -14.44 -4.85 -5.72
C TYR A 167 -13.18 -5.52 -6.25
N SER A 168 -12.18 -4.72 -6.56
CA SER A 168 -10.92 -5.22 -7.06
C SER A 168 -9.78 -4.31 -6.66
N ASN A 169 -8.65 -4.92 -6.39
CA ASN A 169 -7.36 -4.26 -6.34
C ASN A 169 -6.33 -5.09 -7.12
N SER A 170 -5.22 -4.47 -7.50
CA SER A 170 -4.17 -5.12 -8.26
C SER A 170 -2.80 -4.53 -7.93
N VAL A 171 -1.83 -5.42 -7.84
CA VAL A 171 -0.44 -5.05 -7.56
C VAL A 171 0.50 -5.76 -8.53
N ARG A 172 1.65 -5.14 -8.77
CA ARG A 172 2.77 -5.73 -9.51
C ARG A 172 3.91 -5.98 -8.55
N PHE A 173 4.44 -7.20 -8.56
CA PHE A 173 5.65 -7.57 -7.86
C PHE A 173 6.82 -7.58 -8.85
N THR A 174 7.88 -6.86 -8.53
CA THR A 174 9.10 -6.78 -9.34
C THR A 174 10.31 -7.09 -8.45
N PRO A 175 10.87 -8.30 -8.53
CA PRO A 175 12.13 -8.61 -7.89
C PRO A 175 13.28 -7.96 -8.67
N TYR A 176 14.25 -7.40 -7.97
CA TYR A 176 15.51 -6.96 -8.56
C TYR A 176 16.64 -7.11 -7.56
N THR A 177 17.88 -7.02 -8.04
CA THR A 177 19.06 -6.94 -7.19
C THR A 177 19.76 -5.62 -7.43
N ASP A 178 20.42 -5.05 -6.43
CA ASP A 178 21.38 -3.97 -6.62
C ASP A 178 22.59 -4.52 -7.39
N LYS A 179 22.47 -4.63 -8.71
CA LYS A 179 23.67 -4.69 -9.54
C LYS A 179 24.21 -3.28 -9.56
N GLU A 180 25.39 -3.07 -8.97
CA GLU A 180 26.19 -1.88 -9.27
C GLU A 180 26.22 -1.71 -10.79
N THR A 181 25.44 -0.76 -11.26
CA THR A 181 25.67 -0.16 -12.56
C THR A 181 26.02 1.27 -12.19
N GLY A 182 27.32 1.56 -12.12
CA GLY A 182 27.84 2.93 -11.97
C GLY A 182 27.42 3.88 -13.11
N ILE A 183 26.49 3.43 -13.97
CA ILE A 183 25.80 4.12 -15.05
C ILE A 183 24.42 3.46 -15.15
N GLY A 184 23.35 4.22 -14.88
CA GLY A 184 21.98 3.71 -15.06
C GLY A 184 21.71 3.38 -16.54
N CYS A 185 21.06 2.24 -16.80
CA CYS A 185 20.58 1.93 -18.14
C CYS A 185 19.46 2.92 -18.48
N ILE A 186 19.73 3.89 -19.36
CA ILE A 186 18.67 4.61 -20.08
C ILE A 186 18.22 3.67 -21.19
N THR A 187 17.45 2.64 -20.85
CA THR A 187 16.34 2.29 -21.72
C THR A 187 15.23 3.27 -21.39
N LYS A 188 15.40 4.50 -21.88
CA LYS A 188 14.22 5.23 -22.36
C LYS A 188 13.50 4.21 -23.23
N PRO A 189 12.23 3.88 -22.96
CA PRO A 189 11.43 3.40 -24.06
C PRO A 189 11.63 4.42 -25.19
N GLU A 190 11.58 4.02 -26.45
CA GLU A 190 11.11 4.96 -27.47
C GLU A 190 9.67 5.35 -27.08
N MET A 191 9.51 6.13 -26.01
CA MET A 191 8.32 6.91 -25.77
C MET A 191 8.44 8.01 -26.78
N ALA A 192 7.69 7.84 -27.85
CA ALA A 192 7.11 8.96 -28.53
C ALA A 192 6.45 9.87 -27.46
N GLN A 193 7.20 10.90 -27.08
CA GLN A 193 6.76 12.28 -27.06
C GLN A 193 5.55 12.61 -26.17
N ILE A 194 5.64 12.50 -24.84
CA ILE A 194 4.88 13.43 -23.98
C ILE A 194 5.81 13.91 -22.84
N GLN A 195 6.04 15.21 -22.75
CA GLN A 195 6.78 15.88 -21.68
C GLN A 195 5.85 16.83 -20.93
N VAL A 196 5.96 16.87 -19.60
CA VAL A 196 5.20 17.79 -18.76
C VAL A 196 6.18 18.69 -18.01
N ARG A 197 5.99 20.01 -18.09
CA ARG A 197 6.77 21.01 -17.35
C ARG A 197 5.87 22.08 -16.75
N VAL A 198 6.36 22.77 -15.72
CA VAL A 198 5.70 23.96 -15.15
C VAL A 198 6.48 25.19 -15.58
N VAL A 199 5.83 26.13 -16.26
CA VAL A 199 6.42 27.41 -16.68
C VAL A 199 5.52 28.51 -16.13
N GLU A 200 6.07 29.35 -15.24
CA GLU A 200 5.36 30.51 -14.68
C GLU A 200 3.98 30.17 -14.05
N GLY A 201 3.86 29.00 -13.40
CA GLY A 201 2.62 28.55 -12.79
C GLY A 201 1.63 27.86 -13.75
N VAL A 202 2.01 27.66 -15.02
CA VAL A 202 1.23 26.91 -16.01
C VAL A 202 1.83 25.52 -16.21
N VAL A 203 0.99 24.49 -16.15
CA VAL A 203 1.35 23.11 -16.51
C VAL A 203 1.29 22.96 -18.02
N VAL A 204 2.42 22.69 -18.66
CA VAL A 204 2.57 22.52 -20.11
C VAL A 204 2.85 21.06 -20.40
N CYS A 205 2.02 20.44 -21.23
CA CYS A 205 2.16 19.06 -21.71
C CYS A 205 2.44 19.09 -23.23
N GLU A 206 3.56 18.52 -23.70
CA GLU A 206 4.00 18.62 -25.09
C GLU A 206 4.50 17.29 -25.68
N GLY A 207 4.22 17.05 -26.97
CA GLY A 207 4.71 15.92 -27.75
C GLY A 207 3.63 15.28 -28.63
N ALA A 208 3.80 14.04 -29.09
CA ALA A 208 2.82 13.25 -29.84
C ALA A 208 1.69 12.83 -28.89
N ILE A 209 0.73 13.75 -28.73
CA ILE A 209 -0.54 13.51 -28.07
C ILE A 209 -1.53 13.03 -29.14
N PRO A 210 -1.95 11.76 -29.15
CA PRO A 210 -2.93 11.28 -30.11
C PRO A 210 -4.25 12.06 -30.04
N ALA A 211 -4.97 12.15 -31.15
CA ALA A 211 -6.32 12.71 -31.14
C ALA A 211 -7.21 11.88 -30.19
N SER A 212 -8.08 12.56 -29.43
CA SER A 212 -8.95 11.98 -28.39
C SER A 212 -8.24 11.56 -27.09
N THR A 213 -7.01 12.01 -26.84
CA THR A 213 -6.40 11.89 -25.50
C THR A 213 -7.05 12.87 -24.52
N SER A 214 -7.49 12.36 -23.37
CA SER A 214 -7.93 13.15 -22.22
C SER A 214 -6.75 13.41 -21.28
N VAL A 215 -6.57 14.66 -20.83
CA VAL A 215 -5.57 15.03 -19.82
C VAL A 215 -6.32 15.42 -18.56
N GLU A 216 -5.84 15.02 -17.39
CA GLU A 216 -6.38 15.50 -16.10
C GLU A 216 -5.21 15.89 -15.20
N VAL A 217 -5.34 17.00 -14.50
CA VAL A 217 -4.35 17.50 -13.55
C VAL A 217 -4.91 17.34 -12.15
N TYR A 218 -4.10 16.77 -11.26
CA TYR A 218 -4.42 16.57 -9.86
C TYR A 218 -3.42 17.35 -9.00
N ASP A 219 -3.88 17.93 -7.90
CA ASP A 219 -2.99 18.46 -6.87
C ASP A 219 -2.36 17.33 -6.03
N LEU A 220 -1.38 17.68 -5.19
CA LEU A 220 -0.74 16.72 -4.27
C LEU A 220 -1.71 16.12 -3.24
N GLY A 221 -2.87 16.76 -3.03
CA GLY A 221 -3.95 16.26 -2.19
C GLY A 221 -4.89 15.27 -2.89
N GLY A 222 -4.68 14.98 -4.18
CA GLY A 222 -5.51 14.10 -4.98
C GLY A 222 -6.80 14.73 -5.50
N SER A 223 -6.98 16.05 -5.35
CA SER A 223 -8.12 16.75 -5.94
C SER A 223 -7.83 17.07 -7.40
N ARG A 224 -8.81 16.83 -8.28
CA ARG A 224 -8.69 17.21 -9.70
C ARG A 224 -8.78 18.73 -9.84
N VAL A 225 -7.73 19.35 -10.37
CA VAL A 225 -7.61 20.81 -10.53
C VAL A 225 -7.78 21.28 -11.98
N ALA A 226 -7.63 20.40 -12.96
CA ALA A 226 -7.94 20.67 -14.38
C ALA A 226 -8.24 19.38 -15.16
N GLN A 227 -8.92 19.51 -16.30
CA GLN A 227 -9.21 18.46 -17.28
C GLN A 227 -9.25 19.06 -18.69
#